data_AF-A0A139HBZ1-F1
#
_entry.id   AF-A0A139HBZ1-F1
#
_cell.length_a   1.000
_cell.length_b   1.000
_cell.length_c   1.000
_cell.angle_alpha   90.00
_cell.angle_beta   90.00
_cell.angle_gamma   90.00
#
_symmetry.space_group_name_H-M   'P 1'
#
loop_
_entity.id
_entity.type
_entity.pdbx_description
1 polymer ?
#
loop_
_entity_poly.entity_id
_entity_poly.type
_entity_poly.pdbx_seq_one_letter_code
_entity_poly.pdbx_strand_id
1 'polypeptide(L)'
;MMALLTKDEFLAQLEPTSGVAIAPDQDCPVCYEPIVESTLTSCRHVFCFECLKQWLTTSHTCPACRQELYQKPDDDYHDDREDEEDGDDDEIEQIWFWPQFDFEYDEPAARLALHAQFGVDSHDAILACSLQPQAFINYDKLLTTAVAAVVARLWHYHSFIGGATGPDFVQGWTSIASAIESVLSRNRHQTMAGFQLFLAMEQEVQQTIRAPRNQSLFARRHSLPYRIFEEGIGAVLRLVVEAGYKANPVQYPAAQFDIPVRMSTLIRACLVHPHDFGAAYQRTLKLHEDIPTLENHLTDGQQAYVSKSLLLPVILAWFRHLAPSISTSLVLKGRRDLADRHGTACLLVANFCTGVLGMFNGDIMNWKTLLDKFRTAILELLARTGEWPAQDRETPGFEQQLPEIVELMKNDLDSLLMPCIVEAVRLHGKTELPPVTTETNDHASAAIKDSGH
;
A
#
# COMPACT_ATOMS: atom_id res chain seq x y z
N MET A 1 8.18 -1.80 52.24
CA MET A 1 8.19 -2.58 50.99
C MET A 1 9.66 -2.90 50.71
N MET A 2 10.06 -4.17 50.59
CA MET A 2 11.46 -4.48 50.26
C MET A 2 11.70 -4.08 48.81
N ALA A 3 12.72 -3.27 48.55
CA ALA A 3 13.10 -2.89 47.19
C ALA A 3 13.48 -4.16 46.41
N LEU A 4 13.02 -4.26 45.15
CA LEU A 4 13.45 -5.32 44.23
C LEU A 4 14.95 -5.17 43.97
N LEU A 5 15.65 -6.27 43.70
CA LEU A 5 17.09 -6.27 43.39
C LEU A 5 17.33 -5.85 41.93
N THR A 6 18.54 -5.39 41.59
CA THR A 6 18.94 -5.22 40.18
C THR A 6 19.06 -6.59 39.47
N LYS A 7 19.07 -6.62 38.13
CA LYS A 7 19.18 -7.86 37.34
C LYS A 7 20.40 -8.69 37.75
N ASP A 8 21.56 -8.05 37.86
CA ASP A 8 22.82 -8.74 38.17
C ASP A 8 22.83 -9.26 39.61
N GLU A 9 22.29 -8.49 40.56
CA GLU A 9 22.16 -8.92 41.96
C GLU A 9 21.16 -10.07 42.11
N PHE A 10 20.05 -10.04 41.38
CA PHE A 10 19.04 -11.10 41.41
C PHE A 10 19.58 -12.39 40.81
N LEU A 11 20.25 -12.31 39.66
CA LEU A 11 20.84 -13.48 39.00
C LEU A 11 22.00 -14.08 39.80
N ALA A 12 22.76 -13.25 40.54
CA ALA A 12 23.80 -13.72 41.45
C ALA A 12 23.26 -14.44 42.69
N GLN A 13 22.02 -14.16 43.10
CA GLN A 13 21.36 -14.79 44.25
C GLN A 13 20.49 -16.00 43.85
N LEU A 14 20.32 -16.26 42.55
CA LEU A 14 19.54 -17.39 42.09
C LEU A 14 20.34 -18.68 42.32
N GLU A 15 19.87 -19.52 43.25
CA GLU A 15 20.49 -20.82 43.56
C GLU A 15 19.48 -21.99 43.39
N PRO A 16 19.93 -23.18 42.97
CA PRO A 16 19.12 -24.39 43.04
C PRO A 16 18.73 -24.71 44.49
N THR A 17 17.44 -24.77 44.78
CA THR A 17 16.93 -25.00 46.13
C THR A 17 16.84 -26.51 46.41
N SER A 18 17.91 -27.07 46.97
CA SER A 18 17.97 -28.47 47.41
C SER A 18 17.18 -28.67 48.72
N GLY A 19 15.86 -28.70 48.65
CA GLY A 19 15.01 -28.91 49.83
C GLY A 19 13.53 -28.60 49.69
N VAL A 20 13.08 -28.12 48.51
CA VAL A 20 11.64 -27.97 48.25
C VAL A 20 11.04 -29.36 48.06
N ALA A 21 10.05 -29.72 48.88
CA ALA A 21 9.26 -30.92 48.67
C ALA A 21 8.39 -30.73 47.40
N ILE A 22 8.91 -31.16 46.26
CA ILE A 22 8.17 -31.19 45.00
C ILE A 22 7.27 -32.42 45.04
N ALA A 23 5.98 -32.26 44.74
CA ALA A 23 5.10 -33.41 44.59
C ALA A 23 5.63 -34.30 43.45
N PRO A 24 5.56 -35.65 43.56
CA PRO A 24 6.12 -36.56 42.56
C PRO A 24 5.55 -36.40 41.14
N ASP A 25 4.48 -35.62 40.98
CA ASP A 25 3.73 -35.43 39.75
C ASP A 25 3.79 -33.96 39.24
N GLN A 26 4.70 -33.13 39.77
CA GLN A 26 4.76 -31.72 39.39
C GLN A 26 5.74 -31.48 38.23
N ASP A 27 5.18 -31.17 37.06
CA ASP A 27 5.95 -30.75 35.88
C ASP A 27 6.30 -29.26 35.92
N CYS A 28 7.42 -28.89 35.31
CA CYS A 28 7.84 -27.50 35.17
C CYS A 28 6.92 -26.77 34.19
N PRO A 29 6.33 -25.61 34.53
CA PRO A 29 5.46 -24.86 33.63
C PRO A 29 6.15 -24.28 32.38
N VAL A 30 7.49 -24.33 32.32
CA VAL A 30 8.30 -23.79 31.22
C VAL A 30 8.67 -24.89 30.22
N CYS A 31 9.20 -26.03 30.68
CA CYS A 31 9.59 -27.13 29.80
C CYS A 31 8.58 -28.27 29.69
N TYR A 32 7.55 -28.30 30.56
CA TYR A 32 6.54 -29.37 30.64
C TYR A 32 7.11 -30.77 30.94
N GLU A 33 8.27 -30.82 31.59
CA GLU A 33 8.93 -32.05 32.06
C GLU A 33 9.03 -32.03 33.61
N PRO A 34 9.24 -33.19 34.26
CA PRO A 34 9.43 -33.25 35.71
C PRO A 34 10.53 -32.30 36.17
N ILE A 35 10.28 -31.56 37.27
CA ILE A 35 11.21 -30.51 37.71
C ILE A 35 12.56 -31.13 38.14
N VAL A 36 13.63 -30.71 37.47
CA VAL A 36 15.03 -31.04 37.80
C VAL A 36 15.71 -29.79 38.35
N GLU A 37 16.44 -29.92 39.46
CA GLU A 37 17.14 -28.81 40.14
C GLU A 37 16.21 -27.60 40.36
N SER A 38 15.24 -27.75 41.27
CA SER A 38 14.20 -26.73 41.43
C SER A 38 14.74 -25.40 41.93
N THR A 39 14.06 -24.32 41.50
CA THR A 39 14.25 -22.97 42.03
C THR A 39 12.89 -22.38 42.41
N LEU A 40 12.84 -21.64 43.51
CA LEU A 40 11.62 -21.03 44.04
C LEU A 40 11.71 -19.51 43.90
N THR A 41 10.74 -18.91 43.21
CA THR A 41 10.65 -17.45 43.09
C THR A 41 10.11 -16.80 44.37
N SER A 42 10.29 -15.49 44.52
CA SER A 42 9.70 -14.69 45.61
C SER A 42 8.16 -14.77 45.66
N CYS A 43 7.52 -15.01 44.50
CA CYS A 43 6.09 -15.26 44.36
C CYS A 43 5.69 -16.74 44.56
N ARG A 44 6.63 -17.58 45.04
CA ARG A 44 6.45 -19.00 45.43
C ARG A 44 6.12 -19.97 44.29
N HIS A 45 6.43 -19.63 43.05
CA HIS A 45 6.33 -20.57 41.93
C HIS A 45 7.65 -21.34 41.77
N VAL A 46 7.53 -22.63 41.40
CA VAL A 46 8.66 -23.56 41.28
C VAL A 46 8.90 -23.89 39.81
N PHE A 47 10.17 -23.81 39.39
CA PHE A 47 10.62 -24.14 38.03
C PHE A 47 11.91 -24.95 38.07
N CYS A 48 12.32 -25.55 36.96
CA CYS A 48 13.71 -25.96 36.78
C CYS A 48 14.61 -24.71 36.83
N PHE A 49 15.75 -24.81 37.50
CA PHE A 49 16.69 -23.70 37.66
C PHE A 49 17.08 -23.07 36.31
N GLU A 50 17.48 -23.90 35.34
CA GLU A 50 17.87 -23.43 34.00
C GLU A 50 16.70 -22.83 33.21
N CYS A 51 15.47 -23.35 33.38
CA CYS A 51 14.29 -22.81 32.72
C CYS A 51 13.97 -21.38 33.19
N LEU A 52 14.02 -21.15 34.50
CA LEU A 52 13.80 -19.80 35.04
C LEU A 52 14.94 -18.87 34.64
N LYS A 53 16.19 -19.33 34.73
CA LYS A 53 17.36 -18.52 34.36
C LYS A 53 17.31 -18.09 32.89
N GLN A 54 16.92 -18.97 31.97
CA GLN A 54 16.75 -18.65 30.56
C GLN A 54 15.63 -17.62 30.34
N TRP A 55 14.47 -17.79 30.99
CA TRP A 55 13.37 -16.83 30.92
C TRP A 55 13.80 -15.42 31.38
N LEU A 56 14.65 -15.36 32.41
CA LEU A 56 15.17 -14.12 32.97
C LEU A 56 16.20 -13.40 32.09
N THR A 57 16.60 -13.99 30.97
CA THR A 57 17.42 -13.28 29.97
C THR A 57 16.62 -12.25 29.19
N THR A 58 15.34 -12.54 28.91
CA THR A 58 14.44 -11.74 28.07
C THR A 58 13.29 -11.08 28.81
N SER A 59 13.00 -11.50 30.06
CA SER A 59 11.89 -10.98 30.86
C SER A 59 12.32 -10.84 32.33
N HIS A 60 11.81 -9.87 33.06
CA HIS A 60 12.10 -9.68 34.50
C HIS A 60 10.96 -10.20 35.40
N THR A 61 10.03 -10.98 34.85
CA THR A 61 8.80 -11.42 35.53
C THR A 61 8.73 -12.94 35.71
N CYS A 62 7.92 -13.41 36.65
CA CYS A 62 7.66 -14.85 36.86
C CYS A 62 6.89 -15.46 35.67
N PRO A 63 7.31 -16.61 35.10
CA PRO A 63 6.58 -17.26 34.00
C PRO A 63 5.13 -17.66 34.33
N ALA A 64 4.83 -17.93 35.60
CA ALA A 64 3.52 -18.43 36.02
C ALA A 64 2.53 -17.32 36.38
N CYS A 65 2.98 -16.24 37.03
CA CYS A 65 2.08 -15.20 37.55
C CYS A 65 2.44 -13.77 37.10
N ARG A 66 3.51 -13.60 36.32
CA ARG A 66 4.01 -12.32 35.81
C ARG A 66 4.43 -11.29 36.87
N GLN A 67 4.48 -11.67 38.15
CA GLN A 67 5.04 -10.79 39.19
C GLN A 67 6.52 -10.50 38.90
N GLU A 68 6.90 -9.23 39.01
CA GLU A 68 8.29 -8.79 38.83
C GLU A 68 9.21 -9.46 39.84
N LEU A 69 10.32 -10.00 39.34
CA LEU A 69 11.32 -10.73 40.12
C LEU A 69 12.54 -9.86 40.43
N TYR A 70 12.88 -8.91 39.55
CA TYR A 70 13.94 -7.92 39.75
C TYR A 70 13.59 -6.60 39.03
N GLN A 71 14.26 -5.51 39.40
CA GLN A 71 14.05 -4.17 38.85
C GLN A 71 14.27 -4.16 37.33
N LYS A 72 13.33 -3.58 36.59
CA LYS A 72 13.52 -3.31 35.16
C LYS A 72 14.76 -2.42 34.98
N PRO A 73 15.68 -2.72 34.06
CA PRO A 73 16.81 -1.83 33.78
C PRO A 73 16.29 -0.46 33.33
N ASP A 74 16.79 0.61 33.93
CA ASP A 74 16.56 1.98 33.49
C ASP A 74 17.31 2.17 32.15
N ASP A 75 16.57 2.24 31.04
CA ASP A 75 17.16 2.58 29.74
C ASP A 75 17.29 4.11 29.66
N ASP A 76 18.46 4.62 30.09
CA ASP A 76 18.92 6.01 29.91
C ASP A 76 19.03 6.37 28.42
N TYR A 77 17.95 6.92 27.86
CA TYR A 77 18.03 7.91 26.77
C TYR A 77 17.77 9.30 27.37
N HIS A 78 18.85 9.94 27.82
CA HIS A 78 18.85 11.37 28.11
C HIS A 78 18.90 12.19 26.80
N ASP A 79 17.79 12.84 26.44
CA ASP A 79 17.82 14.10 25.69
C ASP A 79 17.38 15.21 26.66
N ASP A 80 18.37 15.91 27.21
CA ASP A 80 18.20 16.90 28.27
C ASP A 80 17.52 18.17 27.74
N ARG A 81 16.20 18.25 27.92
CA ARG A 81 15.45 19.50 28.17
C ARG A 81 14.32 19.27 29.17
N GLU A 82 14.68 19.31 30.45
CA GLU A 82 13.86 19.71 31.61
C GLU A 82 13.00 20.96 31.28
N ASP A 83 11.81 21.25 31.79
CA ASP A 83 10.81 20.63 32.69
C ASP A 83 9.56 21.52 32.50
N GLU A 84 8.35 20.98 32.62
CA GLU A 84 7.22 21.55 33.42
C GLU A 84 5.85 20.90 33.05
N GLU A 85 5.32 20.21 34.07
CA GLU A 85 3.90 19.93 34.39
C GLU A 85 3.17 18.71 33.80
N ASP A 86 3.02 17.69 34.67
CA ASP A 86 1.86 16.79 34.88
C ASP A 86 0.81 16.65 33.74
N GLY A 87 0.74 15.47 33.12
CA GLY A 87 -0.39 15.07 32.27
C GLY A 87 -0.34 13.61 31.77
N ASP A 88 -1.14 12.74 32.43
CA ASP A 88 -1.75 11.49 31.95
C ASP A 88 -0.91 10.44 31.18
N ASP A 89 -0.26 9.52 31.93
CA ASP A 89 0.16 8.20 31.39
C ASP A 89 -1.02 7.30 30.96
N ASP A 90 -2.26 7.66 31.32
CA ASP A 90 -3.49 6.99 30.88
C ASP A 90 -3.86 7.32 29.40
N GLU A 91 -3.22 8.31 28.76
CA GLU A 91 -3.50 8.66 27.36
C GLU A 91 -2.75 7.78 26.34
N ILE A 92 -1.60 7.18 26.69
CA ILE A 92 -0.84 6.37 25.71
C ILE A 92 -1.54 5.02 25.43
N GLU A 93 -2.26 4.42 26.38
CA GLU A 93 -3.11 3.25 26.12
C GLU A 93 -4.39 3.60 25.34
N GLN A 94 -4.85 4.87 25.36
CA GLN A 94 -6.02 5.32 24.59
C GLN A 94 -5.71 5.58 23.11
N ILE A 95 -4.43 5.70 22.72
CA ILE A 95 -4.00 5.99 21.34
C ILE A 95 -3.97 4.72 20.45
N TRP A 96 -4.04 3.51 21.02
CA TRP A 96 -4.01 2.23 20.29
C TRP A 96 -5.42 1.65 20.02
N PHE A 97 -6.33 2.43 19.43
CA PHE A 97 -7.66 1.93 19.10
C PHE A 97 -7.58 0.78 18.09
N TRP A 98 -7.72 -0.45 18.57
CA TRP A 98 -7.89 -1.62 17.73
C TRP A 98 -9.35 -1.67 17.25
N PRO A 99 -9.63 -1.48 15.95
CA PRO A 99 -11.00 -1.42 15.47
C PRO A 99 -11.70 -2.77 15.67
N GLN A 100 -12.95 -2.70 16.11
CA GLN A 100 -13.82 -3.87 16.12
C GLN A 100 -14.38 -4.08 14.72
N PHE A 101 -14.19 -5.29 14.19
CA PHE A 101 -14.75 -5.71 12.91
C PHE A 101 -15.94 -6.62 13.15
N ASP A 102 -16.94 -6.55 12.27
CA ASP A 102 -18.18 -7.33 12.35
C ASP A 102 -18.02 -8.81 11.92
N PHE A 103 -16.78 -9.28 11.78
CA PHE A 103 -16.44 -10.64 11.34
C PHE A 103 -15.31 -11.22 12.21
N GLU A 104 -15.24 -12.55 12.27
CA GLU A 104 -14.23 -13.27 13.06
C GLU A 104 -12.90 -13.38 12.28
N TYR A 105 -11.80 -13.12 12.99
CA TYR A 105 -10.43 -13.27 12.52
C TYR A 105 -9.50 -13.57 13.70
N ASP A 106 -8.31 -14.08 13.42
CA ASP A 106 -7.30 -14.34 14.44
C ASP A 106 -6.64 -13.01 14.89
N GLU A 107 -7.20 -12.38 15.92
CA GLU A 107 -6.69 -11.11 16.47
C GLU A 107 -5.24 -11.22 16.96
N PRO A 108 -4.82 -12.24 17.75
CA PRO A 108 -3.42 -12.41 18.12
C PRO A 108 -2.47 -12.49 16.91
N ALA A 109 -2.83 -13.25 15.87
CA ALA A 109 -2.01 -13.33 14.66
C ALA A 109 -2.01 -12.01 13.88
N ALA A 110 -3.13 -11.27 13.86
CA ALA A 110 -3.20 -9.96 13.21
C ALA A 110 -2.32 -8.93 13.92
N ARG A 111 -2.31 -8.93 15.26
CA ARG A 111 -1.40 -8.07 16.06
C ARG A 111 0.06 -8.40 15.78
N LEU A 112 0.42 -9.68 15.73
CA LEU A 112 1.78 -10.10 15.38
C LEU A 112 2.17 -9.67 13.95
N ALA A 113 1.27 -9.88 12.99
CA ALA A 113 1.49 -9.48 11.60
C ALA A 113 1.61 -7.96 11.44
N LEU A 114 0.88 -7.19 12.24
CA LEU A 114 0.95 -5.73 12.28
C LEU A 114 2.34 -5.25 12.71
N HIS A 115 2.94 -5.86 13.75
CA HIS A 115 4.31 -5.53 14.14
C HIS A 115 5.32 -5.79 13.01
N ALA A 116 5.12 -6.86 12.23
CA ALA A 116 5.96 -7.15 11.07
C ALA A 116 5.76 -6.16 9.91
N GLN A 117 4.63 -5.45 9.87
CA GLN A 117 4.31 -4.42 8.88
C GLN A 117 4.58 -3.00 9.39
N PHE A 118 4.93 -2.83 10.67
CA PHE A 118 5.16 -1.52 11.26
C PHE A 118 6.36 -0.85 10.60
N GLY A 119 6.17 0.38 10.11
CA GLY A 119 7.18 1.11 9.32
C GLY A 119 7.17 0.81 7.82
N VAL A 120 6.31 -0.10 7.34
CA VAL A 120 6.11 -0.29 5.89
C VAL A 120 5.21 0.84 5.36
N ASP A 121 5.81 1.75 4.59
CA ASP A 121 5.06 2.85 3.98
C ASP A 121 4.12 2.35 2.85
N SER A 122 3.35 3.26 2.24
CA SER A 122 2.45 2.90 1.14
C SER A 122 3.22 2.48 -0.12
N HIS A 123 4.42 3.01 -0.32
CA HIS A 123 5.22 2.81 -1.52
C HIS A 123 5.80 1.40 -1.55
N ASP A 124 6.42 0.98 -0.44
CA ASP A 124 6.98 -0.36 -0.27
C ASP A 124 5.89 -1.44 -0.32
N ALA A 125 4.72 -1.18 0.28
CA ALA A 125 3.60 -2.11 0.22
C ALA A 125 3.01 -2.25 -1.20
N ILE A 126 2.94 -1.17 -1.98
CA ILE A 126 2.55 -1.24 -3.40
C ILE A 126 3.57 -2.05 -4.21
N LEU A 127 4.84 -2.01 -3.82
CA LEU A 127 5.91 -2.78 -4.45
C LEU A 127 6.09 -4.19 -3.85
N ALA A 128 5.28 -4.59 -2.87
CA ALA A 128 5.46 -5.84 -2.14
C ALA A 128 5.36 -7.10 -3.02
N CYS A 129 4.49 -7.08 -4.05
CA CYS A 129 4.38 -8.21 -4.97
C CYS A 129 3.95 -7.84 -6.39
N SER A 130 4.25 -8.73 -7.34
CA SER A 130 3.63 -8.73 -8.66
C SER A 130 2.19 -9.26 -8.59
N LEU A 131 1.32 -8.79 -9.48
CA LEU A 131 -0.03 -9.34 -9.68
C LEU A 131 -0.06 -10.52 -10.66
N GLN A 132 1.08 -10.92 -11.24
CA GLN A 132 1.14 -12.00 -12.24
C GLN A 132 1.03 -13.42 -11.67
N PRO A 133 1.67 -13.77 -10.54
CA PRO A 133 1.61 -15.14 -9.98
C PRO A 133 0.20 -15.55 -9.55
N GLN A 134 -0.02 -16.86 -9.38
CA GLN A 134 -1.26 -17.37 -8.79
C GLN A 134 -1.27 -17.22 -7.27
N ALA A 135 -2.38 -16.71 -6.74
CA ALA A 135 -2.65 -16.60 -5.31
C ALA A 135 -3.62 -17.71 -4.87
N PHE A 136 -3.29 -18.39 -3.77
CA PHE A 136 -4.20 -19.31 -3.10
C PHE A 136 -4.93 -18.60 -1.97
N ILE A 137 -6.26 -18.76 -1.94
CA ILE A 137 -7.12 -18.06 -0.98
C ILE A 137 -7.27 -18.92 0.27
N ASN A 138 -6.23 -18.87 1.11
CA ASN A 138 -6.31 -19.31 2.50
C ASN A 138 -7.01 -18.21 3.31
N TYR A 139 -8.34 -18.31 3.43
CA TYR A 139 -9.20 -17.31 4.05
C TYR A 139 -8.64 -16.78 5.38
N ASP A 140 -8.31 -17.67 6.32
CA ASP A 140 -7.90 -17.29 7.68
C ASP A 140 -6.60 -16.47 7.65
N LYS A 141 -5.60 -16.90 6.86
CA LYS A 141 -4.31 -16.20 6.72
C LYS A 141 -4.42 -14.87 5.97
N LEU A 142 -5.20 -14.84 4.89
CA LEU A 142 -5.34 -13.65 4.06
C LEU A 142 -6.18 -12.58 4.77
N LEU A 143 -7.24 -12.99 5.48
CA LEU A 143 -8.05 -12.08 6.28
C LEU A 143 -7.23 -11.48 7.43
N THR A 144 -6.44 -12.29 8.13
CA THR A 144 -5.51 -11.81 9.15
C THR A 144 -4.51 -10.79 8.58
N THR A 145 -3.98 -11.06 7.38
CA THR A 145 -3.08 -10.11 6.70
C THR A 145 -3.80 -8.82 6.33
N ALA A 146 -5.04 -8.91 5.82
CA ALA A 146 -5.85 -7.76 5.46
C ALA A 146 -6.14 -6.87 6.66
N VAL A 147 -6.57 -7.46 7.79
CA VAL A 147 -6.83 -6.74 9.03
C VAL A 147 -5.56 -6.05 9.54
N ALA A 148 -4.44 -6.77 9.62
CA ALA A 148 -3.17 -6.18 10.03
C ALA A 148 -2.77 -4.99 9.15
N ALA A 149 -2.91 -5.11 7.82
CA ALA A 149 -2.59 -4.05 6.89
C ALA A 149 -3.53 -2.85 7.02
N VAL A 150 -4.83 -3.07 7.23
CA VAL A 150 -5.80 -2.00 7.47
C VAL A 150 -5.49 -1.25 8.77
N VAL A 151 -5.19 -1.98 9.86
CA VAL A 151 -4.82 -1.36 11.15
C VAL A 151 -3.51 -0.58 11.03
N ALA A 152 -2.51 -1.13 10.31
CA ALA A 152 -1.27 -0.41 10.04
C ALA A 152 -1.52 0.93 9.35
N ARG A 153 -2.46 0.97 8.41
CA ARG A 153 -2.85 2.20 7.72
C ARG A 153 -3.55 3.17 8.66
N LEU A 154 -4.53 2.71 9.43
CA LEU A 154 -5.21 3.54 10.44
C LEU A 154 -4.21 4.22 11.38
N TRP A 155 -3.21 3.49 11.88
CA TRP A 155 -2.16 4.03 12.74
C TRP A 155 -1.26 5.02 12.02
N HIS A 156 -0.76 4.68 10.83
CA HIS A 156 0.06 5.59 10.04
C HIS A 156 -0.67 6.91 9.73
N TYR A 157 -1.99 6.87 9.48
CA TYR A 157 -2.77 8.08 9.26
C TYR A 157 -2.89 8.93 10.52
N HIS A 158 -3.12 8.30 11.68
CA HIS A 158 -3.18 8.96 12.97
C HIS A 158 -1.87 9.69 13.30
N SER A 159 -0.73 9.00 13.16
CA SER A 159 0.57 9.53 13.57
C SER A 159 1.19 10.55 12.60
N PHE A 160 0.91 10.47 11.30
CA PHE A 160 1.70 11.19 10.29
C PHE A 160 0.94 12.24 9.47
N ILE A 161 -0.39 12.16 9.32
CA ILE A 161 -1.10 12.90 8.26
C ILE A 161 -2.16 13.87 8.77
N GLY A 162 -2.63 13.78 10.01
CA GLY A 162 -3.45 14.81 10.72
C GLY A 162 -4.81 15.20 10.10
N GLY A 163 -5.04 14.97 8.80
CA GLY A 163 -6.24 15.33 8.04
C GLY A 163 -6.93 14.16 7.33
N ALA A 164 -6.34 12.96 7.37
CA ALA A 164 -6.92 11.68 6.92
C ALA A 164 -7.46 10.83 8.09
N THR A 165 -7.70 11.46 9.24
CA THR A 165 -8.00 10.84 10.54
C THR A 165 -9.43 11.11 11.01
N GLY A 166 -10.30 11.60 10.12
CA GLY A 166 -11.70 11.83 10.47
C GLY A 166 -12.46 10.51 10.71
N PRO A 167 -13.54 10.52 11.51
CA PRO A 167 -14.37 9.34 11.76
C PRO A 167 -14.82 8.61 10.48
N ASP A 168 -15.06 9.37 9.41
CA ASP A 168 -15.42 8.83 8.09
C ASP A 168 -14.33 7.94 7.47
N PHE A 169 -13.05 8.27 7.68
CA PHE A 169 -11.93 7.48 7.17
C PHE A 169 -11.75 6.19 7.98
N VAL A 170 -11.93 6.27 9.30
CA VAL A 170 -11.93 5.08 10.18
C VAL A 170 -13.05 4.13 9.76
N GLN A 171 -14.28 4.65 9.63
CA GLN A 171 -15.42 3.88 9.14
C GLN A 171 -15.19 3.34 7.72
N GLY A 172 -14.52 4.11 6.86
CA GLY A 172 -14.11 3.68 5.52
C GLY A 172 -13.21 2.45 5.56
N TRP A 173 -12.15 2.48 6.37
CA TRP A 173 -11.22 1.37 6.56
C TRP A 173 -11.90 0.12 7.14
N THR A 174 -12.79 0.29 8.12
CA THR A 174 -13.60 -0.82 8.64
C THR A 174 -14.47 -1.43 7.54
N SER A 175 -15.09 -0.59 6.70
CA SER A 175 -15.91 -1.06 5.57
C SER A 175 -15.06 -1.77 4.50
N ILE A 176 -13.84 -1.30 4.24
CA ILE A 176 -12.88 -1.95 3.34
C ILE A 176 -12.51 -3.34 3.85
N ALA A 177 -12.26 -3.49 5.16
CA ALA A 177 -11.94 -4.79 5.74
C ALA A 177 -13.09 -5.79 5.52
N SER A 178 -14.35 -5.36 5.70
CA SER A 178 -15.53 -6.19 5.39
C SER A 178 -15.66 -6.53 3.90
N ALA A 179 -15.33 -5.58 3.01
CA ALA A 179 -15.33 -5.84 1.56
C ALA A 179 -14.28 -6.90 1.17
N ILE A 180 -13.08 -6.81 1.75
CA ILE A 180 -12.02 -7.81 1.53
C ILE A 180 -12.47 -9.17 2.08
N GLU A 181 -13.02 -9.23 3.30
CA GLU A 181 -13.58 -10.45 3.88
C GLU A 181 -14.62 -11.10 2.94
N SER A 182 -15.60 -10.33 2.44
CA SER A 182 -16.63 -10.79 1.50
C SER A 182 -16.05 -11.44 0.24
N VAL A 183 -14.96 -10.89 -0.30
CA VAL A 183 -14.28 -11.47 -1.47
C VAL A 183 -13.52 -12.74 -1.10
N LEU A 184 -12.80 -12.74 0.02
CA LEU A 184 -12.03 -13.90 0.46
C LEU A 184 -12.94 -15.08 0.83
N SER A 185 -14.09 -14.83 1.47
CA SER A 185 -15.03 -15.87 1.88
C SER A 185 -15.70 -16.55 0.67
N ARG A 186 -16.17 -15.76 -0.31
CA ARG A 186 -16.76 -16.28 -1.56
C ARG A 186 -15.79 -17.13 -2.40
N ASN A 187 -14.49 -16.87 -2.27
CA ASN A 187 -13.45 -17.55 -3.04
C ASN A 187 -12.56 -18.46 -2.17
N ARG A 188 -13.02 -18.84 -0.97
CA ARG A 188 -12.26 -19.65 -0.03
C ARG A 188 -11.75 -20.94 -0.67
N HIS A 189 -10.47 -21.26 -0.44
CA HIS A 189 -9.77 -22.42 -0.98
C HIS A 189 -9.63 -22.47 -2.51
N GLN A 190 -9.92 -21.37 -3.21
CA GLN A 190 -9.67 -21.29 -4.65
C GLN A 190 -8.24 -20.80 -4.94
N THR A 191 -7.75 -21.14 -6.12
CA THR A 191 -6.52 -20.56 -6.68
C THR A 191 -6.89 -19.74 -7.91
N MET A 192 -6.40 -18.50 -7.99
CA MET A 192 -6.63 -17.63 -9.13
C MET A 192 -5.41 -16.74 -9.40
N ALA A 193 -5.36 -16.06 -10.55
CA ALA A 193 -4.29 -15.11 -10.82
C ALA A 193 -4.35 -13.94 -9.82
N GLY A 194 -3.19 -13.46 -9.36
CA GLY A 194 -3.11 -12.34 -8.41
C GLY A 194 -3.85 -11.09 -8.90
N PHE A 195 -3.78 -10.81 -10.20
CA PHE A 195 -4.55 -9.75 -10.86
C PHE A 195 -6.08 -9.94 -10.71
N GLN A 196 -6.58 -11.18 -10.78
CA GLN A 196 -8.01 -11.45 -10.62
C GLN A 196 -8.44 -11.23 -9.17
N LEU A 197 -7.64 -11.71 -8.20
CA LEU A 197 -7.90 -11.47 -6.78
C LEU A 197 -7.85 -9.97 -6.45
N PHE A 198 -6.84 -9.25 -6.95
CA PHE A 198 -6.74 -7.79 -6.80
C PHE A 198 -7.98 -7.09 -7.35
N LEU A 199 -8.36 -7.40 -8.59
CA LEU A 199 -9.51 -6.77 -9.25
C LEU A 199 -10.83 -7.07 -8.53
N ALA A 200 -11.02 -8.30 -8.03
CA ALA A 200 -12.21 -8.67 -7.28
C ALA A 200 -12.31 -7.89 -5.96
N MET A 201 -11.21 -7.74 -5.23
CA MET A 201 -11.18 -6.92 -4.01
C MET A 201 -11.36 -5.43 -4.32
N GLU A 202 -10.68 -4.91 -5.34
CA GLU A 202 -10.81 -3.51 -5.77
C GLU A 202 -12.26 -3.20 -6.16
N GLN A 203 -12.92 -4.07 -6.91
CA GLN A 203 -14.33 -3.94 -7.27
C GLN A 203 -15.24 -3.87 -6.03
N GLU A 204 -15.14 -4.84 -5.11
CA GLU A 204 -15.98 -4.87 -3.91
C GLU A 204 -15.72 -3.67 -2.99
N VAL A 205 -14.45 -3.29 -2.81
CA VAL A 205 -14.05 -2.11 -2.03
C VAL A 205 -14.66 -0.85 -2.62
N GLN A 206 -14.59 -0.69 -3.94
CA GLN A 206 -15.09 0.47 -4.64
C GLN A 206 -16.63 0.51 -4.63
N GLN A 207 -17.32 -0.63 -4.67
CA GLN A 207 -18.78 -0.68 -4.40
C GLN A 207 -19.10 -0.23 -2.97
N THR A 208 -18.33 -0.72 -2.01
CA THR A 208 -18.54 -0.45 -0.58
C THR A 208 -18.33 1.03 -0.24
N ILE A 209 -17.29 1.66 -0.78
CA ILE A 209 -16.99 3.08 -0.54
C ILE A 209 -18.06 3.98 -1.18
N ARG A 210 -18.67 3.58 -2.30
CA ARG A 210 -19.77 4.33 -2.94
C ARG A 210 -21.13 4.08 -2.31
N ALA A 211 -21.26 3.14 -1.39
CA ALA A 211 -22.53 2.84 -0.74
C ALA A 211 -22.99 4.01 0.15
N PRO A 212 -24.31 4.21 0.36
CA PRO A 212 -24.84 5.31 1.18
C PRO A 212 -24.23 5.41 2.59
N ARG A 213 -23.83 4.28 3.19
CA ARG A 213 -23.16 4.23 4.49
C ARG A 213 -21.84 5.03 4.53
N ASN A 214 -21.15 5.16 3.40
CA ASN A 214 -19.87 5.83 3.27
C ASN A 214 -19.97 7.17 2.51
N GLN A 215 -21.17 7.76 2.44
CA GLN A 215 -21.42 8.99 1.67
C GLN A 215 -20.53 10.16 2.13
N SER A 216 -20.30 10.32 3.44
CA SER A 216 -19.45 11.37 4.00
C SER A 216 -17.99 11.25 3.56
N LEU A 217 -17.45 10.03 3.59
CA LEU A 217 -16.13 9.70 3.06
C LEU A 217 -16.05 9.99 1.55
N PHE A 218 -17.02 9.50 0.79
CA PHE A 218 -17.01 9.60 -0.68
C PHE A 218 -17.26 11.03 -1.18
N ALA A 219 -17.93 11.89 -0.39
CA ALA A 219 -18.05 13.32 -0.67
C ALA A 219 -16.67 14.01 -0.71
N ARG A 220 -15.68 13.48 0.01
CA ARG A 220 -14.30 14.00 0.07
C ARG A 220 -13.38 13.46 -1.02
N ARG A 221 -13.90 12.73 -2.04
CA ARG A 221 -13.09 12.01 -3.04
C ARG A 221 -12.05 12.83 -3.82
N HIS A 222 -12.27 14.14 -3.95
CA HIS A 222 -11.33 15.03 -4.64
C HIS A 222 -10.35 15.75 -3.69
N SER A 223 -10.39 15.44 -2.39
CA SER A 223 -9.49 16.01 -1.38
C SER A 223 -8.16 15.26 -1.32
N LEU A 224 -7.09 15.95 -0.93
CA LEU A 224 -5.78 15.31 -0.73
C LEU A 224 -5.84 14.14 0.27
N PRO A 225 -6.52 14.23 1.43
CA PRO A 225 -6.67 13.09 2.35
C PRO A 225 -7.29 11.85 1.71
N TYR A 226 -8.31 12.01 0.86
CA TYR A 226 -8.92 10.88 0.16
C TYR A 226 -7.98 10.24 -0.85
N ARG A 227 -7.15 11.04 -1.54
CA ARG A 227 -6.15 10.50 -2.46
C ARG A 227 -5.12 9.61 -1.75
N ILE A 228 -4.66 10.03 -0.56
CA ILE A 228 -3.75 9.21 0.23
C ILE A 228 -4.46 7.93 0.69
N PHE A 229 -5.70 8.05 1.17
CA PHE A 229 -6.55 6.90 1.52
C PHE A 229 -6.69 5.89 0.37
N GLU A 230 -7.01 6.34 -0.85
CA GLU A 230 -7.09 5.50 -2.05
C GLU A 230 -5.75 4.80 -2.38
N GLU A 231 -4.62 5.48 -2.25
CA GLU A 231 -3.30 4.84 -2.42
C GLU A 231 -3.06 3.76 -1.36
N GLY A 232 -3.50 4.01 -0.12
CA GLY A 232 -3.47 3.03 0.96
C GLY A 232 -4.27 1.77 0.62
N ILE A 233 -5.41 1.90 -0.08
CA ILE A 233 -6.22 0.74 -0.48
C ILE A 233 -5.38 -0.17 -1.38
N GLY A 234 -4.75 0.40 -2.42
CA GLY A 234 -3.89 -0.37 -3.33
C GLY A 234 -2.77 -1.12 -2.61
N ALA A 235 -2.16 -0.49 -1.59
CA ALA A 235 -1.16 -1.12 -0.74
C ALA A 235 -1.71 -2.32 0.04
N VAL A 236 -2.87 -2.17 0.70
CA VAL A 236 -3.53 -3.26 1.45
C VAL A 236 -3.85 -4.43 0.51
N LEU A 237 -4.46 -4.14 -0.64
CA LEU A 237 -4.83 -5.17 -1.61
C LEU A 237 -3.62 -5.95 -2.13
N ARG A 238 -2.48 -5.29 -2.36
CA ARG A 238 -1.25 -5.96 -2.78
C ARG A 238 -0.64 -6.83 -1.69
N LEU A 239 -0.65 -6.39 -0.43
CA LEU A 239 -0.20 -7.24 0.70
C LEU A 239 -1.05 -8.51 0.84
N VAL A 240 -2.37 -8.42 0.61
CA VAL A 240 -3.26 -9.59 0.61
C VAL A 240 -2.94 -10.53 -0.54
N VAL A 241 -2.70 -10.01 -1.74
CA VAL A 241 -2.29 -10.82 -2.90
C VAL A 241 -0.94 -11.50 -2.66
N GLU A 242 0.03 -10.78 -2.06
CA GLU A 242 1.33 -11.34 -1.70
C GLU A 242 1.19 -12.48 -0.69
N ALA A 243 0.36 -12.30 0.34
CA ALA A 243 0.07 -13.36 1.30
C ALA A 243 -0.59 -14.57 0.63
N GLY A 244 -1.46 -14.36 -0.36
CA GLY A 244 -2.04 -15.39 -1.21
C GLY A 244 -1.01 -16.18 -2.01
N TYR A 245 -0.01 -15.49 -2.57
CA TYR A 245 1.12 -16.14 -3.23
C TYR A 245 1.95 -16.98 -2.24
N LYS A 246 2.31 -16.42 -1.09
CA LYS A 246 3.06 -17.11 -0.02
C LYS A 246 2.29 -18.28 0.59
N ALA A 247 0.96 -18.23 0.56
CA ALA A 247 0.08 -19.31 1.02
C ALA A 247 -0.12 -20.42 -0.02
N ASN A 248 0.30 -20.20 -1.27
CA ASN A 248 0.10 -21.18 -2.33
C ASN A 248 0.99 -22.41 -2.10
N PRO A 249 0.42 -23.63 -1.92
CA PRO A 249 1.21 -24.84 -1.78
C PRO A 249 2.02 -25.14 -3.04
N VAL A 250 1.55 -24.66 -4.19
CA VAL A 250 2.27 -24.75 -5.46
C VAL A 250 2.92 -23.39 -5.72
N GLN A 251 4.23 -23.33 -5.52
CA GLN A 251 5.01 -22.14 -5.83
C GLN A 251 5.27 -22.07 -7.34
N TYR A 252 4.70 -21.05 -7.99
CA TYR A 252 4.98 -20.77 -9.39
C TYR A 252 6.14 -19.79 -9.47
N PRO A 253 7.17 -20.06 -10.29
CA PRO A 253 8.21 -19.08 -10.53
C PRO A 253 7.57 -17.86 -11.18
N ALA A 254 7.84 -16.67 -10.64
CA ALA A 254 7.48 -15.44 -11.33
C ALA A 254 8.14 -15.46 -12.72
N ALA A 255 7.40 -15.05 -13.75
CA ALA A 255 7.97 -14.91 -15.08
C ALA A 255 9.20 -13.99 -15.00
N GLN A 256 10.37 -14.50 -15.37
CA GLN A 256 11.60 -13.73 -15.36
C GLN A 256 11.53 -12.69 -16.48
N PHE A 257 11.43 -11.43 -16.09
CA PHE A 257 11.49 -10.31 -17.01
C PHE A 257 12.81 -9.58 -16.76
N ASP A 258 13.68 -9.58 -17.77
CA ASP A 258 14.87 -8.75 -17.73
C ASP A 258 14.45 -7.30 -17.99
N ILE A 259 14.63 -6.44 -16.99
CA ILE A 259 14.30 -5.03 -17.08
C ILE A 259 15.62 -4.27 -17.19
N PRO A 260 15.84 -3.51 -18.29
CA PRO A 260 17.02 -2.68 -18.42
C PRO A 260 17.19 -1.76 -17.21
N VAL A 261 18.41 -1.63 -16.68
CA VAL A 261 18.73 -0.84 -15.47
C VAL A 261 18.20 0.60 -15.52
N ARG A 262 18.16 1.23 -16.70
CA ARG A 262 17.59 2.59 -16.83
C ARG A 262 16.08 2.65 -16.58
N MET A 263 15.38 1.54 -16.73
CA MET A 263 13.94 1.45 -16.51
C MET A 263 13.60 1.17 -15.05
N SER A 264 14.47 0.49 -14.29
CA SER A 264 14.21 0.17 -12.88
C SER A 264 14.04 1.41 -12.00
N THR A 265 14.79 2.48 -12.28
CA THR A 265 14.66 3.74 -11.54
C THR A 265 13.31 4.42 -11.80
N LEU A 266 12.88 4.51 -13.06
CA LEU A 266 11.62 5.14 -13.44
C LEU A 266 10.42 4.38 -12.87
N ILE A 267 10.36 3.05 -13.06
CA ILE A 267 9.22 2.26 -12.59
C ILE A 267 9.13 2.23 -11.06
N ARG A 268 10.26 2.26 -10.34
CA ARG A 268 10.26 2.37 -8.88
C ARG A 268 9.77 3.75 -8.43
N ALA A 269 10.20 4.82 -9.08
CA ALA A 269 9.70 6.17 -8.82
C ALA A 269 8.18 6.28 -9.07
N CYS A 270 7.65 5.53 -10.05
CA CYS A 270 6.21 5.47 -10.33
C CYS A 270 5.45 4.41 -9.52
N LEU A 271 6.09 3.72 -8.56
CA LEU A 271 5.46 2.66 -7.75
C LEU A 271 4.85 1.52 -8.55
N VAL A 272 5.53 1.14 -9.64
CA VAL A 272 5.16 -0.01 -10.46
C VAL A 272 6.10 -1.16 -10.16
N HIS A 273 5.50 -2.30 -9.80
CA HIS A 273 6.27 -3.52 -9.62
C HIS A 273 6.94 -3.93 -10.95
N PRO A 274 8.26 -4.23 -10.95
CA PRO A 274 9.03 -4.64 -12.12
C PRO A 274 8.33 -5.67 -13.04
N HIS A 275 7.85 -6.76 -12.45
CA HIS A 275 7.21 -7.82 -13.24
C HIS A 275 5.86 -7.41 -13.84
N ASP A 276 5.11 -6.51 -13.21
CA ASP A 276 3.84 -6.02 -13.76
C ASP A 276 4.10 -5.13 -14.98
N PHE A 277 5.14 -4.29 -14.91
CA PHE A 277 5.64 -3.56 -16.06
C PHE A 277 6.10 -4.50 -17.19
N GLY A 278 6.92 -5.51 -16.88
CA GLY A 278 7.40 -6.47 -17.87
C GLY A 278 6.26 -7.21 -18.58
N ALA A 279 5.25 -7.65 -17.82
CA ALA A 279 4.05 -8.29 -18.37
C ALA A 279 3.19 -7.33 -19.21
N ALA A 280 3.06 -6.06 -18.80
CA ALA A 280 2.42 -5.04 -19.62
C ALA A 280 3.19 -4.80 -20.93
N TYR A 281 4.52 -4.69 -20.85
CA TYR A 281 5.40 -4.48 -22.00
C TYR A 281 5.29 -5.61 -23.05
N GLN A 282 5.28 -6.86 -22.60
CA GLN A 282 5.07 -7.99 -23.52
C GLN A 282 3.69 -7.99 -24.18
N ARG A 283 2.64 -7.61 -23.44
CA ARG A 283 1.30 -7.47 -24.02
C ARG A 283 1.27 -6.35 -25.05
N THR A 284 1.92 -5.24 -24.78
CA THR A 284 1.99 -4.11 -25.71
C THR A 284 2.74 -4.44 -27.00
N LEU A 285 3.82 -5.23 -26.94
CA LEU A 285 4.54 -5.67 -28.15
C LEU A 285 3.63 -6.43 -29.12
N LYS A 286 2.70 -7.23 -28.59
CA LYS A 286 1.74 -8.02 -29.40
C LYS A 286 0.65 -7.16 -30.05
N LEU A 287 0.40 -5.97 -29.52
CA LEU A 287 -0.65 -5.05 -29.98
C LEU A 287 -0.12 -3.99 -30.96
N HIS A 288 1.16 -4.06 -31.36
CA HIS A 288 1.79 -3.00 -32.15
C HIS A 288 1.17 -2.81 -33.54
N GLU A 289 0.58 -3.85 -34.12
CA GLU A 289 -0.04 -3.80 -35.44
C GLU A 289 -1.45 -3.14 -35.42
N ASP A 290 -2.15 -3.22 -34.28
CA ASP A 290 -3.53 -2.75 -34.14
C ASP A 290 -3.64 -1.29 -33.64
N ILE A 291 -2.51 -0.63 -33.34
CA ILE A 291 -2.47 0.70 -32.72
C ILE A 291 -3.34 1.73 -33.43
N PRO A 292 -3.23 1.92 -34.77
CA PRO A 292 -3.96 2.99 -35.46
C PRO A 292 -5.47 2.77 -35.45
N THR A 293 -5.93 1.57 -35.11
CA THR A 293 -7.34 1.20 -35.12
C THR A 293 -7.90 0.98 -33.71
N LEU A 294 -7.11 1.11 -32.65
CA LEU A 294 -7.58 0.91 -31.27
C LEU A 294 -8.79 1.78 -30.93
N GLU A 295 -8.79 3.04 -31.37
CA GLU A 295 -9.92 3.95 -31.17
C GLU A 295 -11.20 3.47 -31.87
N ASN A 296 -11.08 2.83 -33.04
CA ASN A 296 -12.22 2.31 -33.81
C ASN A 296 -12.95 1.17 -33.09
N HIS A 297 -12.32 0.56 -32.08
CA HIS A 297 -12.93 -0.48 -31.25
C HIS A 297 -13.75 0.10 -30.09
N LEU A 298 -13.67 1.42 -29.87
CA LEU A 298 -14.41 2.10 -28.82
C LEU A 298 -15.64 2.83 -29.40
N THR A 299 -16.73 2.83 -28.64
CA THR A 299 -17.93 3.62 -28.97
C THR A 299 -18.03 4.83 -28.06
N ASP A 300 -18.64 5.90 -28.55
CA ASP A 300 -18.71 7.19 -27.86
C ASP A 300 -19.31 7.15 -26.45
N GLY A 301 -20.19 6.18 -26.15
CA GLY A 301 -20.84 6.06 -24.85
C GLY A 301 -20.08 5.25 -23.80
N GLN A 302 -18.98 4.57 -24.17
CA GLN A 302 -18.29 3.67 -23.27
C GLN A 302 -17.67 4.41 -22.08
N GLN A 303 -17.80 3.79 -20.91
CA GLN A 303 -17.18 4.28 -19.69
C GLN A 303 -15.83 3.59 -19.47
N ALA A 304 -14.91 4.33 -18.88
CA ALA A 304 -13.60 3.88 -18.46
C ALA A 304 -13.54 3.90 -16.94
N TYR A 305 -12.99 2.84 -16.35
CA TYR A 305 -12.71 2.75 -14.92
C TYR A 305 -11.22 2.98 -14.70
N VAL A 306 -10.89 3.93 -13.83
CA VAL A 306 -9.50 4.32 -13.58
C VAL A 306 -8.97 3.57 -12.36
N SER A 307 -8.11 2.59 -12.59
CA SER A 307 -7.30 1.96 -11.54
C SER A 307 -5.82 2.27 -11.78
N LYS A 308 -5.22 3.11 -10.93
CA LYS A 308 -3.79 3.48 -10.99
C LYS A 308 -2.93 2.23 -10.99
N SER A 309 -3.22 1.28 -10.09
CA SER A 309 -2.46 0.04 -9.92
C SER A 309 -2.42 -0.84 -11.16
N LEU A 310 -3.49 -0.81 -11.98
CA LEU A 310 -3.64 -1.66 -13.16
C LEU A 310 -3.29 -0.93 -14.47
N LEU A 311 -3.50 0.38 -14.53
CA LEU A 311 -3.29 1.20 -15.73
C LEU A 311 -1.86 1.76 -15.82
N LEU A 312 -1.22 2.06 -14.70
CA LEU A 312 0.12 2.65 -14.71
C LEU A 312 1.20 1.74 -15.35
N PRO A 313 1.21 0.41 -15.13
CA PRO A 313 2.12 -0.47 -15.86
C PRO A 313 1.90 -0.42 -17.38
N VAL A 314 0.64 -0.28 -17.83
CA VAL A 314 0.27 -0.26 -19.26
C VAL A 314 0.74 1.01 -19.93
N ILE A 315 0.49 2.17 -19.33
CA ILE A 315 0.93 3.46 -19.90
C ILE A 315 2.46 3.53 -19.96
N LEU A 316 3.17 3.17 -18.88
CA LEU A 316 4.65 3.19 -18.86
C LEU A 316 5.25 2.23 -19.90
N ALA A 317 4.71 1.02 -20.02
CA ALA A 317 5.12 0.05 -21.03
C ALA A 317 4.98 0.61 -22.45
N TRP A 318 3.89 1.35 -22.69
CA TRP A 318 3.61 1.92 -23.99
C TRP A 318 4.49 3.10 -24.37
N PHE A 319 4.71 4.03 -23.43
CA PHE A 319 5.68 5.11 -23.60
C PHE A 319 7.06 4.55 -23.95
N ARG A 320 7.47 3.45 -23.32
CA ARG A 320 8.74 2.80 -23.65
C ARG A 320 8.78 2.21 -25.06
N HIS A 321 7.66 1.69 -25.54
CA HIS A 321 7.57 1.05 -26.86
C HIS A 321 7.58 2.07 -28.00
N LEU A 322 6.77 3.13 -27.90
CA LEU A 322 6.56 4.07 -29.00
C LEU A 322 7.51 5.27 -29.03
N ALA A 323 7.94 5.80 -27.87
CA ALA A 323 8.80 6.98 -27.83
C ALA A 323 10.12 6.85 -28.62
N PRO A 324 10.80 5.68 -28.63
CA PRO A 324 12.02 5.50 -29.42
C PRO A 324 11.77 5.58 -30.93
N SER A 325 10.61 5.12 -31.42
CA SER A 325 10.28 5.13 -32.85
C SER A 325 10.11 6.55 -33.38
N ILE A 326 9.44 7.41 -32.61
CA ILE A 326 9.27 8.84 -32.93
C ILE A 326 10.63 9.55 -32.91
N SER A 327 11.42 9.32 -31.85
CA SER A 327 12.75 9.91 -31.70
C SER A 327 13.68 9.49 -32.85
N THR A 328 13.63 8.23 -33.26
CA THR A 328 14.40 7.71 -34.42
C THR A 328 13.99 8.39 -35.72
N SER A 329 12.69 8.59 -35.94
CA SER A 329 12.18 9.31 -37.12
C SER A 329 12.71 10.76 -37.19
N LEU A 330 12.77 11.46 -36.06
CA LEU A 330 13.35 12.81 -35.98
C LEU A 330 14.85 12.82 -36.28
N VAL A 331 15.61 11.85 -35.75
CA VAL A 331 17.04 11.71 -36.07
C VAL A 331 17.26 11.47 -37.57
N LEU A 332 16.45 10.61 -38.19
CA LEU A 332 16.53 10.34 -39.64
C LEU A 332 16.21 11.58 -40.49
N LYS A 333 15.37 12.48 -39.99
CA LYS A 333 15.09 13.79 -40.61
C LYS A 333 16.18 14.84 -40.32
N GLY A 334 17.29 14.46 -39.69
CA GLY A 334 18.40 15.37 -39.35
C GLY A 334 18.16 16.24 -38.13
N ARG A 335 17.13 15.94 -37.31
CA ARG A 335 16.68 16.77 -36.18
C ARG A 335 17.07 16.16 -34.84
N ARG A 336 18.38 15.99 -34.60
CA ARG A 336 18.90 15.30 -33.40
C ARG A 336 18.52 16.00 -32.08
N ASP A 337 18.75 17.31 -31.98
CA ASP A 337 18.43 18.07 -30.75
C ASP A 337 16.95 17.96 -30.37
N LEU A 338 16.07 17.97 -31.38
CA LEU A 338 14.63 17.80 -31.18
C LEU A 338 14.27 16.36 -30.76
N ALA A 339 14.96 15.37 -31.32
CA ALA A 339 14.77 13.96 -30.96
C ALA A 339 15.15 13.70 -29.49
N ASP A 340 16.26 14.27 -29.04
CA ASP A 340 16.72 14.14 -27.65
C ASP A 340 15.71 14.81 -26.69
N ARG A 341 15.26 16.02 -27.00
CA ARG A 341 14.26 16.74 -26.20
C ARG A 341 12.89 16.06 -26.21
N HIS A 342 12.48 15.47 -27.33
CA HIS A 342 11.28 14.63 -27.39
C HIS A 342 11.41 13.40 -26.48
N GLY A 343 12.59 12.77 -26.44
CA GLY A 343 12.90 11.69 -25.50
C GLY A 343 12.75 12.12 -24.04
N THR A 344 13.29 13.30 -23.68
CA THR A 344 13.09 13.90 -22.35
C THR A 344 11.62 14.17 -22.06
N ALA A 345 10.87 14.74 -23.02
CA ALA A 345 9.43 14.96 -22.89
C ALA A 345 8.70 13.66 -22.55
N CYS A 346 8.97 12.58 -23.28
CA CYS A 346 8.36 11.27 -23.02
C CYS A 346 8.59 10.76 -21.59
N LEU A 347 9.78 10.98 -21.02
CA LEU A 347 10.08 10.61 -19.64
C LEU A 347 9.31 11.47 -18.63
N LEU A 348 9.21 12.78 -18.86
CA LEU A 348 8.41 13.69 -18.03
C LEU A 348 6.94 13.29 -18.04
N VAL A 349 6.39 13.02 -19.22
CA VAL A 349 5.00 12.57 -19.37
C VAL A 349 4.77 11.25 -18.64
N ALA A 350 5.65 10.26 -18.81
CA ALA A 350 5.54 8.97 -18.14
C ALA A 350 5.48 9.12 -16.61
N ASN A 351 6.33 9.96 -16.03
CA ASN A 351 6.30 10.24 -14.59
C ASN A 351 4.98 10.93 -14.18
N PHE A 352 4.55 11.93 -14.94
CA PHE A 352 3.37 12.72 -14.65
C PHE A 352 2.05 11.93 -14.75
N CYS A 353 1.99 10.93 -15.64
CA CYS A 353 0.84 10.02 -15.74
C CYS A 353 0.49 9.35 -14.40
N THR A 354 1.47 9.12 -13.52
CA THR A 354 1.26 8.63 -12.15
C THR A 354 0.36 9.58 -11.36
N GLY A 355 0.62 10.89 -11.46
CA GLY A 355 -0.14 11.93 -10.78
C GLY A 355 -1.57 12.03 -11.30
N VAL A 356 -1.75 12.02 -12.63
CA VAL A 356 -3.07 12.06 -13.28
C VAL A 356 -3.91 10.84 -12.91
N LEU A 357 -3.35 9.63 -13.00
CA LEU A 357 -4.04 8.41 -12.58
C LEU A 357 -4.40 8.45 -11.09
N GLY A 358 -3.52 8.99 -10.24
CA GLY A 358 -3.80 9.18 -8.82
C GLY A 358 -4.84 10.26 -8.51
N MET A 359 -5.13 11.19 -9.42
CA MET A 359 -6.20 12.18 -9.24
C MET A 359 -7.58 11.60 -9.51
N PHE A 360 -7.66 10.62 -10.40
CA PHE A 360 -8.90 9.99 -10.85
C PHE A 360 -9.00 8.53 -10.41
N ASN A 361 -8.16 8.06 -9.48
CA ASN A 361 -8.18 6.67 -9.05
C ASN A 361 -9.54 6.32 -8.44
N GLY A 362 -10.15 5.24 -8.91
CA GLY A 362 -11.50 4.86 -8.54
C GLY A 362 -12.60 5.60 -9.35
N ASP A 363 -12.29 6.58 -10.20
CA ASP A 363 -13.34 7.26 -10.96
C ASP A 363 -13.83 6.42 -12.14
N ILE A 364 -15.08 6.70 -12.53
CA ILE A 364 -15.70 6.20 -13.74
C ILE A 364 -16.16 7.40 -14.54
N MET A 365 -15.73 7.45 -15.79
CA MET A 365 -16.08 8.54 -16.68
C MET A 365 -16.06 8.06 -18.13
N ASN A 366 -16.64 8.86 -19.02
CA ASN A 366 -16.53 8.61 -20.44
C ASN A 366 -15.05 8.54 -20.88
N TRP A 367 -14.72 7.60 -21.75
CA TRP A 367 -13.32 7.40 -22.16
C TRP A 367 -12.73 8.62 -22.88
N LYS A 368 -13.53 9.39 -23.64
CA LYS A 368 -13.07 10.64 -24.27
C LYS A 368 -12.76 11.70 -23.24
N THR A 369 -13.58 11.80 -22.19
CA THR A 369 -13.32 12.69 -21.05
C THR A 369 -12.02 12.32 -20.34
N LEU A 370 -11.75 11.03 -20.16
CA LEU A 370 -10.49 10.58 -19.57
C LEU A 370 -9.29 10.95 -20.45
N LEU A 371 -9.38 10.69 -21.76
CA LEU A 371 -8.34 11.04 -22.73
C LEU A 371 -8.06 12.55 -22.75
N ASP A 372 -9.12 13.37 -22.76
CA ASP A 372 -9.01 14.83 -22.75
C ASP A 372 -8.38 15.37 -21.46
N LYS A 373 -8.70 14.77 -20.30
CA LYS A 373 -8.08 15.09 -19.01
C LYS A 373 -6.58 14.79 -19.02
N PHE A 374 -6.16 13.65 -19.56
CA PHE A 374 -4.74 13.35 -19.74
C PHE A 374 -4.07 14.35 -20.67
N ARG A 375 -4.68 14.60 -21.84
CA ARG A 375 -4.14 15.51 -22.84
C ARG A 375 -3.91 16.90 -22.27
N THR A 376 -4.93 17.48 -21.66
CA THR A 376 -4.89 18.82 -21.08
C THR A 376 -3.82 18.91 -20.00
N ALA A 377 -3.81 17.97 -19.05
CA ALA A 377 -2.85 17.99 -17.95
C ALA A 377 -1.39 17.83 -18.44
N ILE A 378 -1.16 16.96 -19.43
CA ILE A 378 0.18 16.73 -20.00
C ILE A 378 0.67 17.94 -20.79
N LEU A 379 -0.17 18.54 -21.63
CA LEU A 379 0.22 19.71 -22.43
C LEU A 379 0.50 20.93 -21.54
N GLU A 380 -0.28 21.13 -20.48
CA GLU A 380 -0.02 22.15 -19.47
C GLU A 380 1.30 21.94 -18.73
N LEU A 381 1.65 20.68 -18.42
CA LEU A 381 2.93 20.35 -17.80
C LEU A 381 4.09 20.67 -18.75
N LEU A 382 4.04 20.17 -19.99
CA LEU A 382 5.13 20.31 -20.95
C LEU A 382 5.40 21.77 -21.31
N ALA A 383 4.38 22.62 -21.30
CA ALA A 383 4.52 24.06 -21.54
C ALA A 383 5.26 24.80 -20.41
N ARG A 384 5.38 24.23 -19.21
CA ARG A 384 6.08 24.86 -18.08
C ARG A 384 7.57 24.53 -18.14
N THR A 385 8.38 25.51 -18.48
CA THR A 385 9.84 25.35 -18.55
C THR A 385 10.43 24.80 -17.25
N GLY A 386 9.87 25.15 -16.09
CA GLY A 386 10.34 24.71 -14.77
C GLY A 386 10.29 23.19 -14.51
N GLU A 387 9.45 22.45 -15.23
CA GLU A 387 9.28 20.99 -15.07
C GLU A 387 10.36 20.19 -15.83
N TRP A 388 11.12 20.85 -16.71
CA TRP A 388 12.16 20.21 -17.50
C TRP A 388 13.49 20.08 -16.73
N PRO A 389 14.29 19.04 -17.00
CA PRO A 389 15.61 18.90 -16.39
C PRO A 389 16.49 20.13 -16.60
N ALA A 390 17.30 20.49 -15.59
CA ALA A 390 18.17 21.68 -15.66
C ALA A 390 19.08 21.70 -16.90
N GLN A 391 19.66 20.54 -17.26
CA GLN A 391 20.48 20.37 -18.46
C GLN A 391 19.76 20.81 -19.76
N ASP A 392 18.45 20.54 -19.88
CA ASP A 392 17.66 20.88 -21.07
C ASP A 392 17.30 22.37 -21.05
N ARG A 393 16.90 22.89 -19.88
CA ARG A 393 16.55 24.31 -19.69
C ARG A 393 17.72 25.26 -19.96
N GLU A 394 18.92 24.85 -19.58
CA GLU A 394 20.15 25.63 -19.75
C GLU A 394 20.74 25.52 -21.18
N THR A 395 20.21 24.61 -22.01
CA THR A 395 20.68 24.44 -23.39
C THR A 395 20.23 25.62 -24.27
N PRO A 396 21.14 26.24 -25.05
CA PRO A 396 20.76 27.31 -25.98
C PRO A 396 19.64 26.87 -26.93
N GLY A 397 18.69 27.76 -27.19
CA GLY A 397 17.57 27.44 -28.09
C GLY A 397 16.44 26.61 -27.46
N PHE A 398 16.47 26.33 -26.15
CA PHE A 398 15.42 25.56 -25.47
C PHE A 398 14.05 26.21 -25.57
N GLU A 399 13.91 27.44 -25.08
CA GLU A 399 12.63 28.16 -25.07
C GLU A 399 12.06 28.36 -26.48
N GLN A 400 12.93 28.56 -27.49
CA GLN A 400 12.52 28.76 -28.88
C GLN A 400 11.98 27.46 -29.52
N GLN A 401 12.48 26.29 -29.12
CA GLN A 401 12.04 24.99 -29.64
C GLN A 401 10.93 24.35 -28.81
N LEU A 402 10.67 24.82 -27.58
CA LEU A 402 9.65 24.26 -26.71
C LEU A 402 8.25 24.19 -27.35
N PRO A 403 7.74 25.23 -28.05
CA PRO A 403 6.44 25.15 -28.72
C PRO A 403 6.36 24.04 -29.77
N GLU A 404 7.47 23.80 -30.47
CA GLU A 404 7.55 22.75 -31.47
C GLU A 404 7.52 21.35 -30.85
N ILE A 405 8.20 21.17 -29.72
CA ILE A 405 8.16 19.90 -28.97
C ILE A 405 6.75 19.65 -28.43
N VAL A 406 6.09 20.68 -27.89
CA VAL A 406 4.71 20.57 -27.40
C VAL A 406 3.75 20.19 -28.53
N GLU A 407 3.88 20.78 -29.71
CA GLU A 407 3.03 20.44 -30.85
C GLU A 407 3.31 19.02 -31.38
N LEU A 408 4.58 18.58 -31.38
CA LEU A 408 4.91 17.17 -31.70
C LEU A 408 4.24 16.23 -30.72
N MET A 409 4.42 16.47 -29.41
CA MET A 409 3.81 15.64 -28.38
C MET A 409 2.29 15.61 -28.50
N LYS A 410 1.65 16.73 -28.77
CA LYS A 410 0.19 16.81 -28.98
C LYS A 410 -0.30 15.87 -30.09
N ASN A 411 0.46 15.70 -31.17
CA ASN A 411 0.12 14.77 -32.26
C ASN A 411 0.31 13.31 -31.86
N ASP A 412 1.25 13.03 -30.96
CA ASP A 412 1.60 11.67 -30.54
C ASP A 412 0.79 11.20 -29.32
N LEU A 413 0.24 12.13 -28.52
CA LEU A 413 -0.40 11.83 -27.24
C LEU A 413 -1.57 10.85 -27.36
N ASP A 414 -2.40 10.96 -28.39
CA ASP A 414 -3.52 10.02 -28.56
C ASP A 414 -3.02 8.60 -28.76
N SER A 415 -2.04 8.44 -29.66
CA SER A 415 -1.40 7.14 -29.88
C SER A 415 -0.71 6.61 -28.63
N LEU A 416 -0.15 7.49 -27.80
CA LEU A 416 0.53 7.13 -26.54
C LEU A 416 -0.46 6.78 -25.40
N LEU A 417 -1.66 7.34 -25.42
CA LEU A 417 -2.63 7.17 -24.33
C LEU A 417 -3.68 6.10 -24.64
N MET A 418 -3.98 5.83 -25.92
CA MET A 418 -5.06 4.93 -26.31
C MET A 418 -5.03 3.54 -25.67
N PRO A 419 -3.90 2.84 -25.50
CA PRO A 419 -3.91 1.54 -24.83
C PRO A 419 -4.31 1.62 -23.36
N CYS A 420 -3.94 2.70 -22.67
CA CYS A 420 -4.39 2.96 -21.31
C CYS A 420 -5.91 3.17 -21.30
N ILE A 421 -6.46 3.88 -22.29
CA ILE A 421 -7.90 4.11 -22.43
C ILE A 421 -8.65 2.81 -22.72
N VAL A 422 -8.19 2.01 -23.68
CA VAL A 422 -8.79 0.70 -24.01
C VAL A 422 -8.76 -0.23 -22.80
N GLU A 423 -7.65 -0.27 -22.06
CA GLU A 423 -7.56 -1.06 -20.84
C GLU A 423 -8.54 -0.55 -19.77
N ALA A 424 -8.68 0.76 -19.60
CA ALA A 424 -9.62 1.36 -18.65
C ALA A 424 -11.09 1.02 -19.00
N VAL A 425 -11.45 1.01 -20.29
CA VAL A 425 -12.77 0.56 -20.76
C VAL A 425 -12.96 -0.94 -20.50
N ARG A 426 -11.93 -1.74 -20.75
CA ARG A 426 -11.96 -3.19 -20.47
C ARG A 426 -12.11 -3.48 -18.98
N LEU A 427 -11.45 -2.71 -18.11
CA LEU A 427 -11.59 -2.81 -16.67
C LEU A 427 -13.01 -2.44 -16.23
N HIS A 428 -13.60 -1.39 -16.79
CA HIS A 428 -14.99 -1.04 -16.51
C HIS A 428 -15.96 -2.18 -16.88
N GLY A 429 -15.77 -2.82 -18.04
CA GLY A 429 -16.57 -3.98 -18.45
C GLY A 429 -16.39 -5.22 -17.55
N LYS A 430 -15.34 -5.26 -16.71
CA LYS A 430 -15.15 -6.32 -15.70
C LYS A 430 -15.71 -5.98 -14.33
N THR A 431 -15.69 -4.70 -13.96
CA THR A 431 -16.12 -4.24 -12.64
C THR A 431 -17.61 -3.87 -12.61
N GLU A 432 -18.17 -3.46 -13.76
CA GLU A 432 -19.57 -3.06 -13.94
C GLU A 432 -20.05 -2.03 -12.90
N LEU A 433 -19.11 -1.24 -12.38
CA LEU A 433 -19.39 -0.24 -11.35
C LEU A 433 -20.25 0.89 -11.95
N PRO A 434 -21.24 1.43 -11.21
CA PRO A 434 -22.07 2.51 -11.71
C PRO A 434 -21.28 3.82 -11.82
N PRO A 435 -21.49 4.65 -12.86
CA PRO A 435 -20.87 5.96 -12.97
C PRO A 435 -21.28 6.85 -11.79
N VAL A 436 -20.35 7.68 -11.34
CA VAL A 436 -20.62 8.63 -10.25
C VAL A 436 -21.53 9.73 -10.78
N THR A 437 -22.82 9.70 -10.45
CA THR A 437 -23.74 10.79 -10.81
C THR A 437 -23.35 12.03 -10.01
N THR A 438 -23.15 13.14 -10.72
CA THR A 438 -22.75 14.45 -10.13
C THR A 438 -23.88 15.12 -9.32
N GLU A 439 -25.03 14.48 -9.14
CA GLU A 439 -26.27 15.13 -8.68
C GLU A 439 -26.38 15.34 -7.15
N THR A 440 -25.38 15.01 -6.34
CA THR A 440 -25.47 15.15 -4.86
C THR A 440 -24.53 16.17 -4.23
N ASN A 441 -23.90 17.05 -5.01
CA ASN A 441 -22.95 18.06 -4.48
C ASN A 441 -23.49 19.49 -4.31
N ASP A 442 -24.71 19.80 -4.74
CA ASP A 442 -25.27 21.16 -4.57
C ASP A 442 -25.72 21.46 -3.13
N HIS A 443 -25.91 20.43 -2.29
CA HIS A 443 -26.27 20.62 -0.88
C HIS A 443 -25.06 20.63 0.08
N ALA A 444 -23.92 20.03 -0.28
CA ALA A 444 -22.73 20.01 0.57
C ALA A 444 -21.91 21.32 0.50
N SER A 445 -21.97 22.01 -0.64
CA SER A 445 -21.28 23.29 -0.85
C SER A 445 -21.89 24.46 -0.05
N ALA A 446 -23.13 24.30 0.43
CA ALA A 446 -23.82 25.28 1.27
C ALA A 446 -23.47 25.11 2.77
N ALA A 447 -23.15 23.89 3.23
CA ALA A 447 -22.93 23.60 4.65
C ALA A 447 -21.55 24.02 5.19
N ILE A 448 -20.57 24.27 4.33
CA ILE A 448 -19.20 24.66 4.72
C ILE A 448 -19.06 26.19 4.93
N LYS A 449 -20.09 26.99 4.56
CA LYS A 449 -20.06 28.45 4.76
C LYS A 449 -20.60 28.91 6.11
N ASP A 450 -21.19 28.04 6.92
CA ASP A 450 -21.91 28.42 8.16
C ASP A 450 -21.27 27.97 9.48
N SER A 451 -20.04 27.42 9.48
CA SER A 451 -19.31 27.16 10.73
C SER A 451 -17.99 27.92 10.76
N GLY A 452 -18.08 29.25 10.77
CA GLY A 452 -17.04 30.09 11.33
C GLY A 452 -17.49 30.56 12.71
N HIS A 453 -16.95 29.98 13.77
CA HIS A 453 -16.70 30.58 15.08
C HIS A 453 -15.41 29.97 15.63
#